data_AF-A0A6A5NWE8-F1
#
_entry.id   AF-A0A6A5NWE8-F1
#
_cell.length_a   1.000
_cell.length_b   1.000
_cell.length_c   1.000
_cell.angle_alpha   90.00
_cell.angle_beta   90.00
_cell.angle_gamma   90.00
#
_symmetry.space_group_name_H-M   'P 1'
#
loop_
_entity.id
_entity.type
_entity.pdbx_description
1 polymer ?
#
loop_
_entity_poly.entity_id
_entity_poly.type
_entity_poly.pdbx_seq_one_letter_code
_entity_poly.pdbx_strand_id
1 'polypeptide(L)' 'MGGGHGHGHGGSTTYKGVTLHHPKRWHTVTGKGLCAVMWFWIMYRAKQDAPVVLGWRHPWEGHDDHGKGH' A
#
# COMPACT_ATOMS: atom_id res chain seq x y z
N MET A 1 -47.97 -4.00 -3.83
CA MET A 1 -47.36 -3.40 -5.04
C MET A 1 -46.69 -2.10 -4.61
N GLY A 2 -45.42 -1.79 -4.77
CA GLY A 2 -44.26 -2.50 -5.31
C GLY A 2 -42.99 -1.84 -4.71
N GLY A 3 -41.92 -2.63 -4.62
CA GLY A 3 -40.63 -2.17 -4.09
C GLY A 3 -39.93 -1.21 -5.04
N GLY A 4 -39.16 -0.29 -4.46
CA GLY A 4 -38.23 0.57 -5.18
C GLY A 4 -36.90 0.61 -4.43
N HIS A 5 -35.97 -0.27 -4.79
CA HIS A 5 -34.57 -0.18 -4.39
C HIS A 5 -33.92 1.02 -5.09
N GLY A 6 -34.00 2.19 -4.46
CA GLY A 6 -33.36 3.42 -4.95
C GLY A 6 -31.87 3.43 -4.58
N HIS A 7 -31.01 3.29 -5.59
CA HIS A 7 -29.58 3.57 -5.49
C HIS A 7 -29.36 5.05 -5.10
N GLY A 8 -29.02 5.29 -3.83
CA GLY A 8 -28.85 6.64 -3.28
C GLY A 8 -27.70 7.42 -3.93
N HIS A 9 -28.04 8.53 -4.58
CA HIS A 9 -27.09 9.60 -4.94
C HIS A 9 -26.56 10.24 -3.64
N GLY A 10 -25.25 10.16 -3.40
CA GLY A 10 -24.62 10.64 -2.17
C GLY A 10 -24.71 12.16 -2.03
N GLY A 11 -25.33 12.62 -0.95
CA GLY A 11 -25.48 14.04 -0.63
C GLY A 11 -24.13 14.73 -0.40
N SER A 12 -23.95 15.90 -1.00
CA SER A 12 -22.80 16.78 -0.75
C SER A 12 -23.01 17.62 0.51
N THR A 13 -21.96 17.83 1.30
CA THR A 13 -22.02 18.69 2.49
C THR A 13 -21.30 20.00 2.23
N THR A 14 -22.00 21.13 2.30
CA THR A 14 -21.39 22.47 2.16
C THR A 14 -20.99 23.01 3.53
N TYR A 15 -19.72 23.38 3.67
CA TYR A 15 -19.18 24.02 4.88
C TYR A 15 -18.31 25.21 4.50
N LYS A 16 -18.57 26.38 5.09
CA LYS A 16 -17.83 27.63 4.84
C LYS A 16 -17.66 27.97 3.35
N GLY A 17 -18.70 27.74 2.54
CA GLY A 17 -18.68 28.00 1.10
C GLY A 17 -18.00 26.92 0.25
N VAL A 18 -17.47 25.86 0.86
CA VAL A 18 -16.88 24.72 0.13
C VAL A 18 -17.83 23.54 0.17
N THR A 19 -18.22 23.04 -1.00
CA THR A 19 -19.07 21.86 -1.15
C THR A 19 -18.21 20.60 -1.25
N LEU A 20 -18.29 19.74 -0.23
CA LEU A 20 -17.58 18.47 -0.20
C LEU A 20 -18.46 17.37 -0.81
N HIS A 21 -17.94 16.72 -1.84
CA HIS A 21 -18.59 15.57 -2.46
C HIS A 21 -18.27 14.30 -1.68
N HIS A 22 -19.30 13.61 -1.19
CA HIS A 22 -19.11 12.38 -0.45
C HIS A 22 -18.63 11.26 -1.41
N PRO A 23 -17.44 10.69 -1.20
CA PRO A 23 -16.95 9.63 -2.06
C PRO A 23 -17.84 8.39 -1.91
N LYS A 24 -18.17 7.74 -3.03
CA LYS A 24 -18.86 6.44 -2.98
C LYS A 24 -18.05 5.45 -2.14
N ARG A 25 -18.72 4.60 -1.36
CA ARG A 25 -18.08 3.65 -0.43
C ARG A 25 -16.97 2.82 -1.08
N TRP A 26 -17.17 2.39 -2.33
CA TRP A 26 -16.18 1.61 -3.08
C TRP A 26 -14.85 2.37 -3.26
N HIS A 27 -14.86 3.69 -3.49
CA HIS A 27 -13.63 4.49 -3.57
C HIS A 27 -12.86 4.46 -2.24
N THR A 28 -13.58 4.63 -1.12
CA THR A 28 -12.93 4.68 0.20
C THR A 28 -12.37 3.33 0.63
N VAL A 29 -13.06 2.23 0.33
CA VAL A 29 -12.61 0.87 0.67
C VAL A 29 -11.42 0.47 -0.18
N THR A 30 -11.52 0.64 -1.51
CA THR A 30 -10.40 0.33 -2.41
C THR A 30 -9.19 1.21 -2.13
N GLY A 31 -9.38 2.50 -1.87
CA GLY A 31 -8.28 3.41 -1.52
C GLY A 31 -7.54 2.99 -0.25
N LYS A 32 -8.27 2.62 0.81
CA LYS A 32 -7.66 2.09 2.04
C LYS A 32 -6.97 0.74 1.82
N GLY A 33 -7.58 -0.15 1.05
CA GLY A 33 -7.01 -1.46 0.73
C GLY A 33 -5.69 -1.35 -0.03
N LEU A 34 -5.64 -0.53 -1.08
CA LEU A 34 -4.42 -0.30 -1.86
C LEU A 34 -3.31 0.36 -1.02
N CYS A 35 -3.68 1.31 -0.16
CA CYS A 35 -2.72 1.92 0.77
C CYS A 35 -2.14 0.88 1.76
N ALA A 36 -2.98 0.00 2.30
CA ALA A 36 -2.52 -1.09 3.16
C ALA A 36 -1.59 -2.06 2.42
N VAL A 37 -1.91 -2.45 1.18
CA VAL A 37 -1.06 -3.32 0.36
C VAL A 37 0.30 -2.67 0.06
N MET A 38 0.32 -1.38 -0.28
CA MET A 38 1.56 -0.63 -0.50
C MET A 38 2.47 -0.67 0.73
N TRP A 39 1.94 -0.34 1.90
CA TRP A 39 2.72 -0.34 3.14
C TRP A 39 3.13 -1.75 3.58
N PHE A 40 2.24 -2.74 3.43
CA PHE A 40 2.57 -4.13 3.65
C PHE A 40 3.75 -4.56 2.78
N TRP A 41 3.74 -4.19 1.50
CA TRP A 41 4.83 -4.51 0.57
C TRP A 41 6.15 -3.87 1.00
N ILE A 42 6.15 -2.59 1.37
CA ILE A 42 7.35 -1.89 1.86
C ILE A 42 7.91 -2.59 3.09
N MET A 43 7.08 -2.94 4.07
CA MET A 43 7.53 -3.63 5.28
C MET A 43 7.99 -5.06 5.00
N TYR A 44 7.33 -5.78 4.10
CA TYR A 44 7.77 -7.09 3.63
C TYR A 44 9.16 -7.01 3.00
N ARG A 45 9.37 -6.05 2.09
CA ARG A 45 10.66 -5.89 1.41
C ARG A 45 11.73 -5.40 2.37
N ALA A 46 11.39 -4.51 3.30
CA ALA A 46 12.27 -4.13 4.41
C ALA A 46 12.67 -5.34 5.25
N LYS A 47 11.77 -6.29 5.55
CA LYS A 47 12.11 -7.52 6.26
C LYS A 47 13.07 -8.42 5.47
N GLN A 48 12.83 -8.60 4.17
CA GLN A 48 13.64 -9.48 3.33
C GLN A 48 15.02 -8.88 3.00
N ASP A 49 15.09 -7.57 2.74
CA ASP A 49 16.32 -6.88 2.37
C ASP A 49 16.98 -6.10 3.52
N ALA A 50 16.45 -6.18 4.74
CA ALA A 50 16.98 -5.47 5.91
C ALA A 50 18.51 -5.55 6.04
N PRO A 51 19.16 -6.72 5.93
CA PRO A 51 20.62 -6.78 6.07
C PRO A 51 21.38 -6.05 4.96
N VAL A 52 20.82 -5.99 3.74
CA VAL A 52 21.43 -5.32 2.59
C VAL A 52 21.18 -3.81 2.62
N VAL A 53 19.95 -3.40 2.95
CA VAL A 53 19.56 -1.98 3.02
C VAL A 53 20.15 -1.29 4.25
N LEU A 54 20.31 -2.01 5.37
CA LEU A 54 20.97 -1.50 6.59
C LEU A 54 22.50 -1.62 6.54
N GLY A 55 23.07 -2.12 5.43
CA GLY A 55 24.52 -2.22 5.23
C GLY A 55 25.22 -3.25 6.13
N TRP A 56 24.47 -4.17 6.73
CA TRP A 56 25.00 -5.24 7.60
C TRP A 56 25.49 -6.46 6.83
N ARG A 57 25.19 -6.54 5.53
CA ARG A 57 25.71 -7.56 4.61
C ARG A 57 25.97 -6.92 3.27
N HIS A 58 27.22 -7.01 2.80
CA HIS A 58 27.57 -6.48 1.49
C HIS A 58 27.25 -7.52 0.40
N PRO A 59 26.67 -7.12 -0.76
CA PRO A 59 26.30 -8.03 -1.85
C PRO A 59 27.44 -8.94 -2.36
N TRP A 60 28.69 -8.57 -2.11
CA TRP A 60 29.91 -9.24 -2.60
C TRP A 60 30.57 -10.19 -1.57
N GLU A 61 30.07 -10.31 -0.34
CA GLU A 61 30.62 -11.22 0.68
C GLU A 61 30.30 -12.72 0.42
N GLY A 62 29.83 -13.06 -0.77
CA GLY A 62 29.53 -14.44 -1.18
C GLY A 62 30.54 -15.06 -2.14
N HIS A 63 31.65 -14.39 -2.46
CA HIS A 63 32.60 -14.81 -3.50
C HIS A 63 34.06 -14.66 -3.05
N ASP A 64 34.47 -15.32 -1.97
CA ASP A 64 35.88 -15.32 -1.50
C ASP A 64 36.47 -16.73 -1.31
N ASP A 65 35.90 -17.78 -1.92
CA ASP A 65 36.38 -19.16 -1.75
C ASP A 65 36.63 -19.91 -3.06
N HIS A 66 37.34 -19.31 -4.03
CA HIS A 66 37.96 -20.08 -5.11
C HIS A 66 39.38 -19.60 -5.42
N GLY A 67 40.39 -20.34 -4.91
CA GLY A 67 41.71 -20.38 -5.55
C GLY A 67 42.94 -20.25 -4.64
N LYS A 68 43.04 -21.02 -3.55
CA LYS A 68 44.32 -21.35 -2.92
C LYS A 68 44.45 -22.86 -2.79
N GLY A 69 44.60 -23.53 -3.93
CA GLY A 69 44.97 -24.94 -4.00
C GLY A 69 46.27 -25.09 -4.78
N HIS A 70 47.34 -25.42 -4.04
CA HIS A 70 48.60 -26.09 -4.39
C HIS A 70 49.29 -25.78 -5.73
#